data_AF-A0A418LW09-F1
#
_entry.id   AF-A0A418LW09-F1
#
_cell.length_a   1.000
_cell.length_b   1.000
_cell.length_c   1.000
_cell.angle_alpha   90.00
_cell.angle_beta   90.00
_cell.angle_gamma   90.00
#
_symmetry.space_group_name_H-M   'P 1'
#
loop_
_entity.id
_entity.type
_entity.pdbx_description
1 polymer ?
#
loop_
_entity_poly.entity_id
_entity_poly.type
_entity_poly.pdbx_seq_one_letter_code
_entity_poly.pdbx_strand_id
1 'polypeptide(L)'
;MRMPVYECDTCDIKYESIVPFDGQRLIHFRDYILDGITEDGPTVEISFKYLFAEVDVSAKFGRFDDLGFDYDPLDYYFIPGLYRDFDTGYLTPAFFDREVLLHYNNHPDYTVKLTSFSSGNIYQKGERMFSWGFGINRGGLIFMWLGDLKKDFNEENERDRKRFLASNVASDHDIVSKFYFSQIPFTIQDAFQESDNELKVFSLKNQFDERIKKEFGFDIAKIDIERLAEYYRPPILEDREQILNAYLSLTKYLIESLQVEDLKRLLIERGVSPKDLKGLGSLKVFERFISIVLKLPDERGIMTPLYVLYDLRLLQGHLAIDSFDGNYESCKKRLNAESTTTDLEFFRIVIMSLISMYETLLTYPNP
;
A
#
# COMPACT_ATOMS: atom_id res chain seq x y z
N MET A 1 21.83 24.21 14.55
CA MET A 1 22.45 22.96 14.01
C MET A 1 22.94 23.24 12.59
N ARG A 2 23.84 22.43 12.04
CA ARG A 2 24.43 22.64 10.72
C ARG A 2 23.86 21.64 9.71
N MET A 3 23.09 22.10 8.72
CA MET A 3 22.47 21.24 7.69
C MET A 3 23.35 21.19 6.44
N PRO A 4 23.62 20.01 5.86
CA PRO A 4 24.48 19.90 4.68
C PRO A 4 23.84 20.49 3.43
N VAL A 5 24.58 21.32 2.71
CA VAL A 5 24.18 21.89 1.42
C VAL A 5 25.35 21.82 0.44
N TYR A 6 25.07 21.64 -0.83
CA TYR A 6 26.04 21.63 -1.92
C TYR A 6 26.01 22.99 -2.63
N GLU A 7 27.12 23.70 -2.69
CA GLU A 7 27.26 24.91 -3.50
C GLU A 7 27.96 24.55 -4.81
N CYS A 8 27.42 24.95 -5.96
CA CYS A 8 28.11 24.79 -7.24
C CYS A 8 29.20 25.85 -7.36
N ASP A 9 30.45 25.42 -7.55
CA ASP A 9 31.61 26.31 -7.61
C ASP A 9 31.62 27.24 -8.85
N THR A 10 30.75 26.97 -9.83
CA THR A 10 30.71 27.72 -11.11
C THR A 10 29.66 28.83 -11.12
N CYS A 11 28.58 28.69 -10.36
CA CYS A 11 27.46 29.65 -10.40
C CYS A 11 27.04 30.20 -9.03
N ASP A 12 27.75 29.87 -7.94
CA ASP A 12 27.44 30.27 -6.56
C ASP A 12 26.00 29.90 -6.12
N ILE A 13 25.33 29.00 -6.84
CA ILE A 13 24.01 28.49 -6.47
C ILE A 13 24.18 27.41 -5.41
N LYS A 14 23.49 27.59 -4.27
CA LYS A 14 23.40 26.62 -3.19
C LYS A 14 22.23 25.66 -3.44
N TYR A 15 22.54 24.38 -3.51
CA TYR A 15 21.64 23.24 -3.63
C TYR A 15 21.55 22.55 -2.26
N GLU A 16 20.37 22.53 -1.66
CA GLU A 16 20.19 21.87 -0.36
C GLU A 16 20.05 20.35 -0.48
N SER A 17 20.35 19.65 0.60
CA SER A 17 20.57 18.20 0.66
C SER A 17 19.40 17.32 0.16
N ILE A 18 19.76 16.44 -0.79
CA ILE A 18 19.31 15.06 -1.07
C ILE A 18 17.91 14.80 -1.66
N VAL A 19 17.13 15.79 -2.11
CA VAL A 19 16.15 15.52 -3.19
C VAL A 19 16.02 16.73 -4.11
N PRO A 20 16.22 16.60 -5.43
CA PRO A 20 15.83 17.63 -6.37
C PRO A 20 14.31 17.73 -6.36
N PHE A 21 13.80 18.77 -5.70
CA PHE A 21 12.41 19.17 -5.90
C PHE A 21 12.27 19.64 -7.35
N ASP A 22 11.36 18.95 -8.06
CA ASP A 22 11.10 19.04 -9.48
C ASP A 22 12.30 18.74 -10.42
N GLY A 23 12.03 17.98 -11.47
CA GLY A 23 13.00 17.81 -12.55
C GLY A 23 13.40 19.15 -13.20
N GLN A 24 12.70 20.26 -12.95
CA GLN A 24 13.01 21.56 -13.55
C GLN A 24 14.27 22.19 -12.97
N ARG A 25 14.64 21.98 -11.70
CA ARG A 25 15.90 22.50 -11.14
C ARG A 25 17.13 21.77 -11.71
N LEU A 26 17.01 20.46 -11.95
CA LEU A 26 18.03 19.69 -12.68
C LEU A 26 18.03 20.01 -14.18
N ILE A 27 16.87 20.27 -14.79
CA ILE A 27 16.76 20.67 -16.20
C ILE A 27 17.30 22.09 -16.41
N HIS A 28 17.04 23.06 -15.54
CA HIS A 28 17.65 24.40 -15.63
C HIS A 28 19.17 24.35 -15.43
N PHE A 29 19.66 23.52 -14.49
CA PHE A 29 21.09 23.29 -14.31
C PHE A 29 21.72 22.58 -15.51
N ARG A 30 21.05 21.56 -16.05
CA ARG A 30 21.47 20.82 -17.23
C ARG A 30 21.45 21.71 -18.48
N ASP A 31 20.38 22.45 -18.73
CA ASP A 31 20.22 23.27 -19.93
C ASP A 31 21.14 24.51 -19.89
N TYR A 32 21.42 25.11 -18.72
CA TYR A 32 22.44 26.16 -18.58
C TYR A 32 23.87 25.65 -18.83
N ILE A 33 24.18 24.42 -18.40
CA ILE A 33 25.47 23.77 -18.65
C ILE A 33 25.58 23.28 -20.12
N LEU A 34 24.50 22.76 -20.70
CA LEU A 34 24.47 22.18 -22.05
C LEU A 34 24.31 23.20 -23.18
N ASP A 35 23.76 24.39 -22.94
CA ASP A 35 23.65 25.47 -23.96
C ASP A 35 25.02 25.93 -24.50
N GLY A 36 26.13 25.51 -23.87
CA GLY A 36 27.50 25.74 -24.32
C GLY A 36 28.27 24.50 -24.79
N ILE A 37 27.69 23.29 -24.75
CA ILE A 37 28.40 22.03 -25.04
C ILE A 37 27.94 21.48 -26.39
N THR A 38 28.79 21.58 -27.40
CA THR A 38 28.64 20.85 -28.68
C THR A 38 29.17 19.42 -28.54
N GLU A 39 28.84 18.51 -29.47
CA GLU A 39 29.32 17.10 -29.45
C GLU A 39 30.86 16.96 -29.37
N ASP A 40 31.60 18.01 -29.73
CA ASP A 40 33.07 18.10 -29.66
C ASP A 40 33.58 18.97 -28.49
N GLY A 41 32.70 19.37 -27.56
CA GLY A 41 33.00 20.27 -26.46
C GLY A 41 33.83 19.62 -25.33
N PRO A 42 34.62 20.41 -24.58
CA PRO A 42 35.41 19.88 -23.47
C PRO A 42 34.51 19.27 -22.40
N THR A 43 34.94 18.16 -21.80
CA THR A 43 34.32 17.60 -20.60
C THR A 43 34.30 18.67 -19.50
N VAL A 44 33.10 19.13 -19.12
CA VAL A 44 32.96 20.10 -18.01
C VAL A 44 32.95 19.31 -16.71
N GLU A 45 34.05 19.43 -15.96
CA GLU A 45 34.14 18.90 -14.60
C GLU A 45 33.50 19.92 -13.65
N ILE A 46 32.35 19.57 -13.07
CA ILE A 46 31.64 20.43 -12.12
C ILE A 46 32.03 20.00 -10.71
N SER A 47 32.65 20.91 -9.97
CA SER A 47 32.95 20.71 -8.55
C SER A 47 31.86 21.34 -7.67
N PHE A 48 31.50 20.61 -6.62
CA PHE A 48 30.58 21.07 -5.58
C PHE A 48 31.33 21.22 -4.27
N LYS A 49 31.04 22.30 -3.55
CA LYS A 49 31.51 22.52 -2.19
C LYS A 49 30.46 22.08 -1.19
N TYR A 50 30.86 21.19 -0.28
CA TYR A 50 30.03 20.80 0.85
C TYR A 50 30.04 21.91 1.91
N LEU A 51 28.88 22.50 2.17
CA LEU A 51 28.66 23.56 3.13
C LEU A 51 27.71 23.10 4.24
N PHE A 52 27.62 23.93 5.27
CA PHE A 52 26.62 23.79 6.32
C PHE A 52 25.83 25.09 6.48
N ALA A 53 24.51 25.03 6.34
CA ALA A 53 23.61 26.14 6.71
C ALA A 53 23.34 26.14 8.22
N GLU A 54 23.33 27.32 8.84
CA GLU A 54 22.86 27.45 10.23
C GLU A 54 21.33 27.40 10.25
N VAL A 55 20.80 26.36 10.90
CA VAL A 55 19.38 26.17 11.08
C VAL A 55 19.04 26.34 12.56
N ASP A 56 18.07 27.19 12.86
CA ASP A 56 17.45 27.27 14.17
C ASP A 56 16.49 26.09 14.35
N VAL A 57 17.03 25.00 14.86
CA VAL A 57 16.30 23.76 15.14
C VAL A 57 15.41 23.85 16.38
N SER A 58 15.49 24.95 17.14
CA SER A 58 14.62 25.20 18.29
C SER A 58 13.37 25.99 17.93
N ALA A 59 13.37 26.63 16.76
CA ALA A 59 12.22 27.38 16.27
C ALA A 59 11.13 26.41 15.79
N LYS A 60 10.03 26.32 16.57
CA LYS A 60 8.78 25.79 16.05
C LYS A 60 8.26 26.68 14.91
N PHE A 61 7.55 26.08 13.97
CA PHE A 61 6.95 26.77 12.84
C PHE A 61 5.64 27.44 13.28
N GLY A 62 5.75 28.66 13.85
CA GLY A 62 4.65 29.33 14.56
C GLY A 62 3.30 29.45 13.83
N ARG A 63 3.29 29.35 12.49
CA ARG A 63 2.06 29.33 11.68
C ARG A 63 1.18 28.08 11.88
N PHE A 64 1.70 27.06 12.54
CA PHE A 64 1.00 25.80 12.84
C PHE A 64 0.68 25.62 14.34
N ASP A 65 1.04 26.58 15.20
CA ASP A 65 0.90 26.44 16.65
C ASP A 65 -0.56 26.27 17.10
N ASP A 66 -1.52 26.83 16.36
CA ASP A 66 -2.94 26.72 16.65
C ASP A 66 -3.51 25.31 16.43
N LEU A 67 -2.80 24.44 15.69
CA LEU A 67 -3.15 23.03 15.60
C LEU A 67 -2.92 22.29 16.92
N GLY A 68 -1.93 22.72 17.72
CA GLY A 68 -1.59 22.11 19.00
C GLY A 68 -0.86 20.76 18.92
N PHE A 69 -0.48 20.29 17.73
CA PHE A 69 0.27 19.05 17.57
C PHE A 69 1.73 19.20 18.03
N ASP A 70 2.25 18.16 18.64
CA ASP A 70 3.66 17.91 18.83
C ASP A 70 4.27 17.35 17.54
N TYR A 71 5.44 17.87 17.20
CA TYR A 71 6.23 17.54 16.02
C TYR A 71 7.68 17.97 16.26
N ASP A 72 8.62 17.33 15.55
CA ASP A 72 10.02 17.71 15.60
C ASP A 72 10.39 18.56 14.36
N PRO A 73 10.82 19.83 14.52
CA PRO A 73 11.31 20.63 13.42
C PRO A 73 12.48 20.01 12.66
N LEU A 74 13.29 19.15 13.30
CA LEU A 74 14.42 18.47 12.67
C LEU A 74 13.98 17.59 11.50
N ASP A 75 12.79 16.99 11.57
CA ASP A 75 12.29 16.14 10.48
C ASP A 75 12.23 16.92 9.17
N TYR A 76 11.76 18.16 9.22
CA TYR A 76 11.69 19.04 8.06
C TYR A 76 13.05 19.30 7.40
N TYR A 77 14.10 19.44 8.22
CA TYR A 77 15.43 19.83 7.74
C TYR A 77 16.29 18.62 7.33
N PHE A 78 16.09 17.46 7.98
CA PHE A 78 16.99 16.32 7.84
C PHE A 78 16.40 15.14 7.08
N ILE A 79 15.08 15.02 7.03
CA ILE A 79 14.46 13.98 6.20
C ILE A 79 14.49 14.46 4.73
N PRO A 80 15.03 13.65 3.81
CA PRO A 80 15.19 14.05 2.42
C PRO A 80 13.89 14.58 1.80
N GLY A 81 13.99 15.70 1.07
CA GLY A 81 12.88 16.24 0.27
C GLY A 81 11.76 16.89 1.07
N LEU A 82 11.83 16.98 2.40
CA LEU A 82 10.84 17.75 3.18
C LEU A 82 11.17 19.24 3.18
N TYR A 83 12.46 19.59 3.18
CA TYR A 83 12.90 20.98 3.20
C TYR A 83 12.51 21.70 1.90
N ARG A 84 12.03 22.93 2.05
CA ARG A 84 11.81 23.91 0.99
C ARG A 84 12.02 25.34 1.47
N ASP A 85 12.40 26.21 0.53
CA ASP A 85 12.67 27.64 0.74
C ASP A 85 11.39 28.48 0.83
N PHE A 86 10.28 27.97 0.27
CA PHE A 86 8.95 28.54 0.42
C PHE A 86 8.08 27.67 1.34
N ASP A 87 7.07 28.26 1.98
CA ASP A 87 6.19 27.53 2.90
C ASP A 87 6.96 26.70 3.93
N THR A 88 7.84 27.34 4.68
CA THR A 88 8.70 26.69 5.68
C THR A 88 7.89 25.88 6.71
N GLY A 89 8.30 24.63 6.93
CA GLY A 89 7.66 23.71 7.89
C GLY A 89 6.38 23.03 7.40
N TYR A 90 5.97 23.22 6.14
CA TYR A 90 4.72 22.63 5.64
C TYR A 90 4.77 21.10 5.64
N LEU A 91 5.87 20.54 5.12
CA LEU A 91 6.10 19.10 5.01
C LEU A 91 6.64 18.50 6.30
N THR A 92 6.62 19.24 7.41
CA THR A 92 6.96 18.67 8.71
C THR A 92 5.92 17.61 9.07
N PRO A 93 6.31 16.36 9.33
CA PRO A 93 5.39 15.31 9.73
C PRO A 93 4.93 15.53 11.18
N ALA A 94 3.63 15.38 11.41
CA ALA A 94 3.07 15.12 12.73
C ALA A 94 2.71 13.63 12.82
N PHE A 95 3.06 13.01 13.95
CA PHE A 95 2.90 11.57 14.16
C PHE A 95 1.75 11.25 15.09
N PHE A 96 1.10 10.12 14.84
CA PHE A 96 -0.07 9.66 15.56
C PHE A 96 -0.01 8.16 15.79
N ASP A 97 -0.47 7.73 16.96
CA ASP A 97 -0.71 6.32 17.24
C ASP A 97 -1.76 5.76 16.26
N ARG A 98 -1.47 4.57 15.71
CA ARG A 98 -2.31 3.90 14.72
C ARG A 98 -3.71 3.56 15.25
N GLU A 99 -3.86 3.41 16.56
CA GLU A 99 -5.13 3.16 17.23
C GLU A 99 -6.18 4.23 16.94
N VAL A 100 -5.77 5.45 16.57
CA VAL A 100 -6.71 6.52 16.17
C VAL A 100 -7.66 6.07 15.05
N LEU A 101 -7.19 5.18 14.16
CA LEU A 101 -7.99 4.64 13.06
C LEU A 101 -9.09 3.69 13.52
N LEU A 102 -8.99 3.07 14.70
CA LEU A 102 -10.04 2.18 15.22
C LEU A 102 -11.36 2.91 15.38
N HIS A 103 -11.33 4.18 15.79
CA HIS A 103 -12.53 4.98 15.88
C HIS A 103 -13.22 5.09 14.52
N TYR A 104 -12.46 5.50 13.50
CA TYR A 104 -12.98 5.75 12.16
C TYR A 104 -13.36 4.48 11.40
N ASN A 105 -12.67 3.36 11.65
CA ASN A 105 -12.97 2.08 11.01
C ASN A 105 -14.25 1.42 11.57
N ASN A 106 -14.66 1.80 12.79
CA ASN A 106 -15.81 1.23 13.48
C ASN A 106 -17.02 2.16 13.57
N HIS A 107 -16.86 3.45 13.27
CA HIS A 107 -17.96 4.42 13.27
C HIS A 107 -18.76 4.37 11.97
N PRO A 108 -20.10 4.37 12.00
CA PRO A 108 -20.94 4.19 10.80
C PRO A 108 -20.78 5.30 9.75
N ASP A 109 -20.51 6.54 10.18
CA ASP A 109 -20.31 7.67 9.27
C ASP A 109 -18.91 7.74 8.66
N TYR A 110 -17.96 6.90 9.11
CA TYR A 110 -16.58 6.94 8.63
C TYR A 110 -16.18 5.62 7.98
N THR A 111 -15.15 5.67 7.14
CA THR A 111 -14.51 4.48 6.58
C THR A 111 -13.02 4.75 6.41
N VAL A 112 -12.18 3.83 6.86
CA VAL A 112 -10.75 3.87 6.59
C VAL A 112 -10.49 3.06 5.32
N LYS A 113 -9.85 3.68 4.31
CA LYS A 113 -9.47 3.00 3.08
C LYS A 113 -7.95 3.08 2.90
N LEU A 114 -7.29 1.93 2.91
CA LEU A 114 -5.87 1.80 2.64
C LEU A 114 -5.67 1.61 1.13
N THR A 115 -4.83 2.46 0.54
CA THR A 115 -4.41 2.35 -0.87
C THR A 115 -3.18 1.45 -1.03
N SER A 116 -2.42 1.31 0.05
CA SER A 116 -1.30 0.37 0.19
C SER A 116 -1.19 -0.08 1.66
N PHE A 117 -0.26 -0.97 2.00
CA PHE A 117 0.02 -1.29 3.41
C PHE A 117 0.56 -0.11 4.23
N SER A 118 1.02 0.96 3.56
CA SER A 118 1.68 2.11 4.19
C SER A 118 1.08 3.47 3.77
N SER A 119 -0.11 3.47 3.15
CA SER A 119 -0.80 4.70 2.77
C SER A 119 -2.32 4.51 2.74
N GLY A 120 -3.06 5.55 3.13
CA GLY A 120 -4.51 5.50 3.13
C GLY A 120 -5.16 6.85 3.38
N ASN A 121 -6.49 6.83 3.49
CA ASN A 121 -7.28 8.01 3.81
C ASN A 121 -8.50 7.62 4.65
N ILE A 122 -9.05 8.59 5.37
CA ILE A 122 -10.29 8.47 6.11
C ILE A 122 -11.38 9.15 5.29
N TYR A 123 -12.52 8.49 5.17
CA TYR A 123 -13.67 9.03 4.47
C TYR A 123 -14.78 9.29 5.48
N GLN A 124 -15.39 10.47 5.43
CA GLN A 124 -16.59 10.82 6.20
C GLN A 124 -17.77 10.90 5.23
N LYS A 125 -18.77 10.03 5.40
CA LYS A 125 -19.96 9.97 4.52
C LYS A 125 -19.62 9.89 3.02
N GLY A 126 -18.52 9.21 2.70
CA GLY A 126 -18.03 9.03 1.33
C GLY A 126 -17.09 10.11 0.81
N GLU A 127 -16.93 11.23 1.52
CA GLU A 127 -16.00 12.30 1.15
C GLU A 127 -14.65 12.13 1.87
N ARG A 128 -13.56 12.52 1.22
CA ARG A 128 -12.21 12.43 1.83
C ARG A 128 -12.11 13.42 2.98
N MET A 129 -11.72 12.92 4.14
CA MET A 129 -11.46 13.74 5.32
C MET A 129 -10.15 14.51 5.19
N PHE A 130 -9.13 13.87 4.62
CA PHE A 130 -7.83 14.49 4.38
C PHE A 130 -7.59 14.65 2.89
N SER A 131 -7.10 15.81 2.47
CA SER A 131 -6.90 16.13 1.04
C SER A 131 -5.99 15.10 0.36
N TRP A 132 -4.89 14.74 1.05
CA TRP A 132 -3.88 13.81 0.53
C TRP A 132 -3.85 12.45 1.25
N GLY A 133 -4.49 12.34 2.41
CA GLY A 133 -4.47 11.13 3.23
C GLY A 133 -3.31 11.12 4.22
N PHE A 134 -2.88 9.92 4.58
CA PHE A 134 -1.87 9.69 5.59
C PHE A 134 -0.90 8.56 5.17
N GLY A 135 0.31 8.61 5.72
CA GLY A 135 1.29 7.53 5.65
C GLY A 135 1.28 6.68 6.91
N ILE A 136 1.71 5.42 6.79
CA ILE A 136 2.06 4.56 7.93
C ILE A 136 3.53 4.21 7.78
N ASN A 137 4.35 4.58 8.76
CA ASN A 137 5.79 4.31 8.72
C ASN A 137 6.11 2.85 9.09
N ARG A 138 7.39 2.48 9.12
CA ARG A 138 7.81 1.11 9.46
C ARG A 138 7.58 0.77 10.93
N GLY A 139 7.58 1.76 11.81
CA GLY A 139 7.19 1.63 13.22
C GLY A 139 5.69 1.45 13.43
N GLY A 140 4.88 1.64 12.39
CA GLY A 140 3.42 1.54 12.45
C GLY A 140 2.73 2.85 12.85
N LEU A 141 3.47 3.93 13.11
CA LEU A 141 2.88 5.24 13.37
C LEU A 141 2.27 5.82 12.10
N ILE A 142 1.17 6.54 12.27
CA ILE A 142 0.56 7.33 11.21
C ILE A 142 1.27 8.68 11.18
N PHE A 143 1.55 9.20 9.99
CA PHE A 143 2.04 10.56 9.85
C PHE A 143 1.33 11.31 8.72
N MET A 144 1.23 12.62 8.91
CA MET A 144 0.63 13.57 7.98
C MET A 144 1.41 14.89 8.01
N TRP A 145 1.34 15.68 6.94
CA TRP A 145 2.03 16.96 6.85
C TRP A 145 1.29 18.04 7.63
N LEU A 146 1.99 18.82 8.46
CA LEU A 146 1.40 19.95 9.20
C LEU A 146 0.64 20.92 8.29
N GLY A 147 1.19 21.18 7.10
CA GLY A 147 0.58 22.06 6.11
C GLY A 147 -0.77 21.58 5.60
N ASP A 148 -0.94 20.27 5.44
CA ASP A 148 -2.22 19.67 5.03
C ASP A 148 -3.18 19.64 6.22
N LEU A 149 -2.71 19.24 7.40
CA LEU A 149 -3.52 19.26 8.63
C LEU A 149 -4.08 20.65 8.94
N LYS A 150 -3.31 21.70 8.67
CA LYS A 150 -3.73 23.11 8.81
C LYS A 150 -4.89 23.48 7.88
N LYS A 151 -4.97 22.87 6.71
CA LYS A 151 -6.03 23.11 5.73
C LYS A 151 -7.23 22.21 5.99
N ASP A 152 -6.97 20.95 6.33
CA ASP A 152 -7.98 19.92 6.48
C ASP A 152 -8.74 20.06 7.80
N PHE A 153 -8.09 20.46 8.91
CA PHE A 153 -8.79 20.77 10.16
C PHE A 153 -9.32 22.20 10.20
N ASN A 154 -10.65 22.33 10.28
CA ASN A 154 -11.39 23.58 10.35
C ASN A 154 -12.45 23.51 11.49
N GLU A 155 -13.29 24.54 11.61
CA GLU A 155 -14.28 24.62 12.69
C GLU A 155 -15.32 23.48 12.65
N GLU A 156 -15.60 22.91 11.47
CA GLU A 156 -16.62 21.87 11.28
C GLU A 156 -16.15 20.49 11.78
N ASN A 157 -14.84 20.23 11.81
CA ASN A 157 -14.24 18.95 12.21
C ASN A 157 -13.34 19.03 13.45
N GLU A 158 -13.57 20.03 14.30
CA GLU A 158 -12.89 20.24 15.58
C GLU A 158 -12.86 18.99 16.48
N ARG A 159 -13.93 18.19 16.47
CA ARG A 159 -14.00 16.94 17.24
C ARG A 159 -12.97 15.93 16.76
N ASP A 160 -12.74 15.84 15.46
CA ASP A 160 -11.78 14.93 14.88
C ASP A 160 -10.36 15.44 15.12
N ARG A 161 -10.12 16.75 15.05
CA ARG A 161 -8.84 17.35 15.48
C ARG A 161 -8.48 16.96 16.91
N LYS A 162 -9.44 17.05 17.84
CA LYS A 162 -9.23 16.64 19.24
C LYS A 162 -8.89 15.16 19.41
N ARG A 163 -9.45 14.28 18.57
CA ARG A 163 -9.08 12.86 18.57
C ARG A 163 -7.63 12.68 18.11
N PHE A 164 -7.25 13.33 17.02
CA PHE A 164 -5.87 13.30 16.54
C PHE A 164 -4.90 13.89 17.57
N LEU A 165 -5.27 14.97 18.27
CA LEU A 165 -4.46 15.52 19.37
C LEU A 165 -4.26 14.52 20.50
N ALA A 166 -5.30 13.76 20.86
CA ALA A 166 -5.20 12.74 21.90
C ALA A 166 -4.32 11.54 21.50
N SER A 167 -4.18 11.29 20.19
CA SER A 167 -3.34 10.23 19.64
C SER A 167 -2.00 10.73 19.11
N ASN A 168 -1.69 12.02 19.23
CA ASN A 168 -0.45 12.60 18.75
C ASN A 168 0.71 12.13 19.64
N VAL A 169 1.77 11.65 18.99
CA VAL A 169 2.97 11.10 19.63
C VAL A 169 4.21 11.81 19.12
N ALA A 170 5.30 11.71 19.88
CA ALA A 170 6.59 12.24 19.47
C ALA A 170 7.04 11.58 18.15
N SER A 171 7.78 12.34 17.35
CA SER A 171 8.41 11.82 16.14
C SER A 171 9.37 10.67 16.45
N ASP A 172 9.30 9.62 15.64
CA ASP A 172 10.32 8.56 15.60
C ASP A 172 11.32 8.77 14.43
N HIS A 173 11.20 9.91 13.74
CA HIS A 173 12.00 10.32 12.59
C HIS A 173 11.92 9.38 11.37
N ASP A 174 10.92 8.51 11.31
CA ASP A 174 10.73 7.59 10.19
C ASP A 174 9.42 7.88 9.45
N ILE A 175 9.53 8.22 8.17
CA ILE A 175 8.38 8.42 7.28
C ILE A 175 8.37 7.47 6.08
N VAL A 176 9.28 6.48 6.07
CA VAL A 176 9.43 5.55 4.94
C VAL A 176 8.12 4.80 4.73
N SER A 177 7.46 5.12 3.62
CA SER A 177 6.13 4.62 3.27
C SER A 177 5.85 4.93 1.81
N LYS A 178 4.89 4.22 1.20
CA LYS A 178 4.39 4.56 -0.13
C LYS A 178 3.74 5.94 -0.18
N PHE A 179 3.17 6.41 0.93
CA PHE A 179 2.64 7.78 1.02
C PHE A 179 3.75 8.81 0.77
N TYR A 180 4.84 8.71 1.52
CA TYR A 180 6.00 9.59 1.36
C TYR A 180 6.57 9.52 -0.07
N PHE A 181 6.83 8.31 -0.60
CA PHE A 181 7.37 8.14 -1.94
C PHE A 181 6.44 8.64 -3.05
N SER A 182 5.12 8.53 -2.88
CA SER A 182 4.17 9.04 -3.88
C SER A 182 4.12 10.57 -3.96
N GLN A 183 4.46 11.26 -2.88
CA GLN A 183 4.46 12.73 -2.84
C GLN A 183 5.83 13.33 -3.14
N ILE A 184 6.89 12.61 -2.76
CA ILE A 184 8.28 13.02 -2.96
C ILE A 184 9.01 11.86 -3.66
N PRO A 185 8.72 11.65 -4.95
CA PRO A 185 9.25 10.50 -5.69
C PRO A 185 10.73 10.69 -6.03
N PHE A 186 11.53 9.66 -5.77
CA PHE A 186 12.93 9.60 -6.20
C PHE A 186 13.06 9.01 -7.61
N THR A 187 12.15 8.08 -7.93
CA THR A 187 12.11 7.37 -9.21
C THR A 187 10.74 7.52 -9.86
N ILE A 188 10.65 7.19 -11.15
CA ILE A 188 9.36 7.13 -11.87
C ILE A 188 8.45 6.10 -11.20
N GLN A 189 9.01 5.00 -10.70
CA GLN A 189 8.28 3.97 -9.97
C GLN A 189 7.67 4.51 -8.67
N ASP A 190 8.34 5.46 -8.02
CA ASP A 190 7.80 6.14 -6.83
C ASP A 190 6.65 7.09 -7.15
N ALA A 191 6.71 7.75 -8.32
CA ALA A 191 5.63 8.62 -8.77
C ALA A 191 4.36 7.84 -9.16
N PHE A 192 4.52 6.61 -9.65
CA PHE A 192 3.43 5.74 -10.12
C PHE A 192 3.38 4.43 -9.32
N GLN A 193 3.36 4.55 -8.00
CA GLN A 193 3.31 3.40 -7.10
C GLN A 193 2.04 2.58 -7.34
N GLU A 194 2.24 1.29 -7.61
CA GLU A 194 1.14 0.33 -7.61
C GLU A 194 0.73 -0.01 -6.18
N SER A 195 -0.53 -0.38 -5.99
CA SER A 195 -0.97 -0.94 -4.71
C SER A 195 -0.22 -2.24 -4.42
N ASP A 196 0.16 -2.45 -3.17
CA ASP A 196 0.76 -3.70 -2.65
C ASP A 196 -0.18 -4.43 -1.68
N ASN A 197 -1.43 -4.00 -1.58
CA ASN A 197 -2.42 -4.58 -0.69
C ASN A 197 -3.52 -5.31 -1.47
N GLU A 198 -4.67 -5.53 -0.82
CA GLU A 198 -5.80 -6.27 -1.37
C GLU A 198 -6.40 -5.60 -2.61
N LEU A 199 -6.27 -4.27 -2.75
CA LEU A 199 -6.72 -3.57 -3.95
C LEU A 199 -5.99 -4.06 -5.21
N LYS A 200 -4.70 -4.44 -5.10
CA LYS A 200 -3.97 -5.05 -6.21
C LYS A 200 -4.51 -6.44 -6.53
N VAL A 201 -4.81 -7.26 -5.51
CA VAL A 201 -5.47 -8.56 -5.70
C VAL A 201 -6.80 -8.38 -6.44
N PHE A 202 -7.61 -7.41 -6.03
CA PHE A 202 -8.91 -7.13 -6.65
C PHE A 202 -8.77 -6.66 -8.09
N SER A 203 -7.84 -5.75 -8.36
CA SER A 203 -7.54 -5.28 -9.72
C SER A 203 -7.07 -6.41 -10.64
N LEU A 204 -6.12 -7.24 -10.18
CA LEU A 204 -5.61 -8.36 -10.97
C LEU A 204 -6.68 -9.43 -11.21
N LYS A 205 -7.51 -9.72 -10.20
CA LYS A 205 -8.65 -10.61 -10.37
C LYS A 205 -9.63 -10.07 -11.41
N ASN A 206 -9.96 -8.78 -11.38
CA ASN A 206 -10.87 -8.20 -12.37
C ASN A 206 -10.31 -8.31 -13.79
N GLN A 207 -9.02 -8.03 -13.97
CA GLN A 207 -8.33 -8.22 -15.25
C GLN A 207 -8.39 -9.69 -15.70
N PHE A 208 -8.21 -10.63 -14.77
CA PHE A 208 -8.31 -12.06 -15.05
C PHE A 208 -9.74 -12.43 -15.48
N ASP A 209 -10.75 -12.01 -14.72
CA ASP A 209 -12.17 -12.27 -15.01
C ASP A 209 -12.58 -11.71 -16.38
N GLU A 210 -12.17 -10.46 -16.70
CA GLU A 210 -12.43 -9.83 -18.00
C GLU A 210 -11.78 -10.62 -19.14
N ARG A 211 -10.56 -11.12 -18.93
CA ARG A 211 -9.86 -11.94 -19.91
C ARG A 211 -10.56 -13.27 -20.13
N ILE A 212 -10.96 -13.96 -19.06
CA ILE A 212 -11.73 -15.21 -19.13
C ILE A 212 -13.06 -14.99 -19.85
N LYS A 213 -13.77 -13.89 -19.55
CA LYS A 213 -15.02 -13.55 -20.22
C LYS A 213 -14.83 -13.34 -21.72
N LYS A 214 -13.77 -12.61 -22.11
CA LYS A 214 -13.45 -12.35 -23.51
C LYS A 214 -13.11 -13.64 -24.27
N GLU A 215 -12.42 -14.57 -23.63
CA GLU A 215 -11.90 -15.77 -24.28
C GLU A 215 -12.89 -16.94 -24.28
N PHE A 216 -13.63 -17.13 -23.18
CA PHE A 216 -14.50 -18.29 -22.96
C PHE A 216 -15.99 -17.95 -22.87
N GLY A 217 -16.35 -16.65 -22.88
CA GLY A 217 -17.74 -16.21 -22.99
C GLY A 217 -18.57 -16.31 -21.70
N PHE A 218 -17.95 -16.49 -20.54
CA PHE A 218 -18.64 -16.51 -19.24
C PHE A 218 -17.86 -15.71 -18.19
N ASP A 219 -18.59 -15.17 -17.21
CA ASP A 219 -18.01 -14.54 -16.03
C ASP A 219 -17.54 -15.62 -15.06
N ILE A 220 -16.26 -15.66 -14.70
CA ILE A 220 -15.72 -16.68 -13.80
C ILE A 220 -16.15 -16.49 -12.34
N ALA A 221 -16.54 -15.27 -11.96
CA ALA A 221 -16.96 -14.92 -10.61
C ALA A 221 -18.32 -14.21 -10.61
N LYS A 222 -19.10 -14.43 -9.55
CA LYS A 222 -20.43 -13.84 -9.33
C LYS A 222 -20.42 -12.77 -8.24
N ILE A 223 -19.67 -11.69 -8.42
CA ILE A 223 -19.70 -10.57 -7.46
C ILE A 223 -19.77 -9.23 -8.19
N ASP A 224 -20.65 -8.38 -7.67
CA ASP A 224 -20.67 -6.95 -7.94
C ASP A 224 -19.57 -6.27 -7.11
N ILE A 225 -18.54 -5.77 -7.79
CA ILE A 225 -17.35 -5.13 -7.19
C ILE A 225 -17.74 -3.94 -6.30
N GLU A 226 -18.83 -3.24 -6.63
CA GLU A 226 -19.29 -2.06 -5.88
C GLU A 226 -19.65 -2.44 -4.44
N ARG A 227 -20.16 -3.67 -4.24
CA ARG A 227 -20.52 -4.20 -2.91
C ARG A 227 -19.31 -4.66 -2.12
N LEU A 228 -18.18 -4.95 -2.77
CA LEU A 228 -16.97 -5.43 -2.09
C LEU A 228 -16.41 -4.38 -1.12
N ALA A 229 -16.46 -3.10 -1.51
CA ALA A 229 -15.99 -1.98 -0.70
C ALA A 229 -16.83 -1.75 0.57
N GLU A 230 -18.06 -2.27 0.61
CA GLU A 230 -18.95 -2.18 1.77
C GLU A 230 -18.67 -3.29 2.80
N TYR A 231 -18.18 -4.45 2.35
CA TYR A 231 -18.00 -5.63 3.20
C TYR A 231 -16.54 -5.89 3.59
N TYR A 232 -15.57 -5.37 2.84
CA TYR A 232 -14.16 -5.56 3.13
C TYR A 232 -13.61 -4.45 4.01
N ARG A 233 -13.19 -4.80 5.23
CA ARG A 233 -12.42 -3.92 6.12
C ARG A 233 -11.00 -4.47 6.25
N PRO A 234 -9.97 -3.72 5.82
CA PRO A 234 -8.59 -4.18 5.98
C PRO A 234 -8.21 -4.24 7.46
N PRO A 235 -7.36 -5.18 7.88
CA PRO A 235 -6.85 -5.22 9.25
C PRO A 235 -5.94 -4.01 9.49
N ILE A 236 -6.27 -3.23 10.52
CA ILE A 236 -5.53 -2.01 10.85
C ILE A 236 -4.51 -2.25 11.96
N LEU A 237 -4.79 -3.12 12.90
CA LEU A 237 -3.87 -3.42 14.00
C LEU A 237 -3.43 -4.88 13.97
N GLU A 238 -2.48 -5.20 14.84
CA GLU A 238 -2.13 -6.56 15.23
C GLU A 238 -3.26 -7.17 16.07
N ASP A 239 -4.43 -7.29 15.45
CA ASP A 239 -5.66 -7.80 16.06
C ASP A 239 -6.15 -9.00 15.26
N ARG A 240 -6.11 -10.16 15.92
CA ARG A 240 -6.42 -11.44 15.29
C ARG A 240 -7.85 -11.51 14.76
N GLU A 241 -8.81 -10.90 15.44
CA GLU A 241 -10.20 -10.91 14.99
C GLU A 241 -10.36 -10.14 13.66
N GLN A 242 -9.82 -8.93 13.56
CA GLN A 242 -9.78 -8.18 12.30
C GLN A 242 -9.13 -8.97 11.17
N ILE A 243 -7.99 -9.61 11.45
CA ILE A 243 -7.22 -10.37 10.45
C ILE A 243 -8.01 -11.60 9.97
N LEU A 244 -8.59 -12.37 10.88
CA LEU A 244 -9.40 -13.55 10.51
C LEU A 244 -10.68 -13.14 9.75
N ASN A 245 -11.31 -12.03 10.11
CA ASN A 245 -12.46 -11.48 9.37
C ASN A 245 -12.06 -11.00 7.96
N ALA A 246 -10.85 -10.48 7.79
CA ALA A 246 -10.31 -10.15 6.47
C ALA A 246 -10.12 -11.41 5.61
N TYR A 247 -9.55 -12.50 6.16
CA TYR A 247 -9.46 -13.78 5.44
C TYR A 247 -10.83 -14.34 5.04
N LEU A 248 -11.82 -14.23 5.93
CA LEU A 248 -13.19 -14.63 5.63
C LEU A 248 -13.77 -13.86 4.45
N SER A 249 -13.59 -12.54 4.45
CA SER A 249 -14.09 -11.66 3.38
C SER A 249 -13.40 -11.95 2.06
N LEU A 250 -12.08 -12.13 2.08
CA LEU A 250 -11.30 -12.52 0.90
C LEU A 250 -11.71 -13.90 0.37
N THR A 251 -12.01 -14.87 1.23
CA THR A 251 -12.44 -16.20 0.81
C THR A 251 -13.79 -16.15 0.09
N LYS A 252 -14.74 -15.37 0.62
CA LYS A 252 -16.02 -15.13 -0.05
C LYS A 252 -15.80 -14.50 -1.43
N TYR A 253 -14.90 -13.53 -1.51
CA TYR A 253 -14.62 -12.81 -2.74
C TYR A 253 -13.89 -13.63 -3.80
N LEU A 254 -12.86 -14.39 -3.41
CA LEU A 254 -11.94 -15.06 -4.33
C LEU A 254 -12.33 -16.51 -4.64
N ILE A 255 -12.99 -17.19 -3.70
CA ILE A 255 -13.24 -18.64 -3.78
C ILE A 255 -14.74 -18.94 -3.87
N GLU A 256 -15.57 -18.38 -2.99
CA GLU A 256 -17.01 -18.68 -2.99
C GLU A 256 -17.75 -17.98 -4.14
N SER A 257 -17.16 -16.94 -4.72
CA SER A 257 -17.69 -16.24 -5.89
C SER A 257 -17.55 -17.05 -7.18
N LEU A 258 -16.70 -18.08 -7.22
CA LEU A 258 -16.39 -18.82 -8.44
C LEU A 258 -17.63 -19.51 -9.03
N GLN A 259 -17.81 -19.36 -10.33
CA GLN A 259 -18.87 -20.00 -11.11
C GLN A 259 -18.49 -21.45 -11.44
N VAL A 260 -18.53 -22.30 -10.41
CA VAL A 260 -18.05 -23.69 -10.47
C VAL A 260 -18.73 -24.49 -11.58
N GLU A 261 -20.01 -24.24 -11.86
CA GLU A 261 -20.75 -24.98 -12.89
C GLU A 261 -20.32 -24.59 -14.31
N ASP A 262 -20.02 -23.32 -14.58
CA ASP A 262 -19.47 -22.89 -15.87
C ASP A 262 -18.04 -23.42 -16.07
N LEU A 263 -17.22 -23.42 -15.01
CA LEU A 263 -15.88 -24.04 -15.04
C LEU A 263 -15.95 -25.54 -15.35
N LYS A 264 -16.87 -26.27 -14.72
CA LYS A 264 -17.09 -27.70 -15.02
C LYS A 264 -17.55 -27.91 -16.46
N ARG A 265 -18.45 -27.08 -16.97
CA ARG A 265 -18.91 -27.16 -18.38
C ARG A 265 -17.72 -27.05 -19.33
N LEU A 266 -16.88 -26.04 -19.14
CA LEU A 266 -15.70 -25.84 -20.00
C LEU A 266 -14.68 -26.99 -19.88
N LEU A 267 -14.47 -27.54 -18.68
CA LEU A 267 -13.60 -28.72 -18.51
C LEU A 267 -14.14 -29.94 -19.26
N ILE A 268 -15.46 -30.14 -19.29
CA ILE A 268 -16.09 -31.23 -20.05
C ILE A 268 -15.89 -31.01 -21.56
N GLU A 269 -16.07 -29.78 -22.04
CA GLU A 269 -15.80 -29.41 -23.45
C GLU A 269 -14.34 -29.66 -23.86
N ARG A 270 -13.40 -29.55 -22.90
CA ARG A 270 -11.98 -29.85 -23.09
C ARG A 270 -11.62 -31.32 -22.84
N GLY A 271 -12.61 -32.21 -22.70
CA GLY A 271 -12.44 -33.66 -22.67
C GLY A 271 -12.35 -34.29 -21.29
N VAL A 272 -12.61 -33.56 -20.20
CA VAL A 272 -12.66 -34.14 -18.85
C VAL A 272 -13.99 -34.89 -18.65
N SER A 273 -13.91 -36.12 -18.15
CA SER A 273 -15.11 -36.91 -17.86
C SER A 273 -15.96 -36.25 -16.76
N PRO A 274 -17.30 -36.12 -16.93
CA PRO A 274 -18.18 -35.61 -15.89
C PRO A 274 -18.10 -36.37 -14.57
N LYS A 275 -17.73 -37.65 -14.60
CA LYS A 275 -17.53 -38.47 -13.40
C LYS A 275 -16.34 -37.98 -12.56
N ASP A 276 -15.29 -37.49 -13.21
CA ASP A 276 -14.05 -37.03 -12.55
C ASP A 276 -14.23 -35.65 -11.89
N LEU A 277 -15.27 -34.91 -12.31
CA LEU A 277 -15.64 -33.62 -11.75
C LEU A 277 -16.68 -33.71 -10.64
N LYS A 278 -17.32 -34.88 -10.49
CA LYS A 278 -18.40 -35.08 -9.51
C LYS A 278 -17.84 -35.04 -8.09
N GLY A 279 -18.39 -34.15 -7.27
CA GLY A 279 -18.00 -34.00 -5.86
C GLY A 279 -16.74 -33.16 -5.62
N LEU A 280 -16.10 -32.62 -6.66
CA LEU A 280 -15.01 -31.68 -6.48
C LEU A 280 -15.53 -30.32 -5.97
N GLY A 281 -14.87 -29.80 -4.93
CA GLY A 281 -15.09 -28.43 -4.45
C GLY A 281 -14.50 -27.37 -5.39
N SER A 282 -14.84 -26.11 -5.16
CA SER A 282 -14.46 -24.96 -6.01
C SER A 282 -12.95 -24.90 -6.31
N LEU A 283 -12.11 -25.01 -5.28
CA LEU A 283 -10.65 -24.96 -5.43
C LEU A 283 -10.10 -26.07 -6.34
N LYS A 284 -10.61 -27.30 -6.20
CA LYS A 284 -10.15 -28.43 -7.04
C LYS A 284 -10.64 -28.32 -8.47
N VAL A 285 -11.82 -27.75 -8.69
CA VAL A 285 -12.30 -27.44 -10.03
C VAL A 285 -11.43 -26.34 -10.66
N PHE A 286 -11.09 -25.30 -9.91
CA PHE A 286 -10.26 -24.21 -10.39
C PHE A 286 -8.80 -24.64 -10.67
N GLU A 287 -8.21 -25.50 -9.82
CA GLU A 287 -6.90 -26.12 -10.06
C GLU A 287 -6.88 -26.90 -11.39
N ARG A 288 -7.93 -27.68 -11.67
CA ARG A 288 -8.06 -28.39 -12.95
C ARG A 288 -8.23 -27.44 -14.13
N PHE A 289 -8.97 -26.34 -13.95
CA PHE A 289 -9.12 -25.30 -14.96
C PHE A 289 -7.77 -24.68 -15.33
N ILE A 290 -6.95 -24.33 -14.34
CA ILE A 290 -5.59 -23.80 -14.55
C ILE A 290 -4.73 -24.80 -15.34
N SER A 291 -4.73 -26.07 -14.93
CA SER A 291 -3.90 -27.10 -15.56
C SER A 291 -4.34 -27.47 -16.98
N ILE A 292 -5.65 -27.64 -17.21
CA ILE A 292 -6.18 -28.21 -18.47
C ILE A 292 -6.52 -27.12 -19.49
N VAL A 293 -7.11 -26.01 -19.02
CA VAL A 293 -7.57 -24.94 -19.90
C VAL A 293 -6.47 -23.90 -20.10
N LEU A 294 -5.93 -23.35 -19.00
CA LEU A 294 -4.88 -22.32 -19.10
C LEU A 294 -3.50 -22.91 -19.40
N LYS A 295 -3.31 -24.21 -19.16
CA LYS A 295 -2.06 -24.95 -19.41
C LYS A 295 -0.84 -24.33 -18.72
N LEU A 296 -1.07 -23.73 -17.56
CA LEU A 296 0.02 -23.18 -16.76
C LEU A 296 0.75 -24.32 -16.04
N PRO A 297 2.10 -24.30 -16.01
CA PRO A 297 2.87 -25.27 -15.23
C PRO A 297 2.70 -25.01 -13.73
N ASP A 298 2.88 -26.06 -12.92
CA ASP A 298 2.79 -26.00 -11.46
C ASP A 298 1.46 -25.43 -10.93
N GLU A 299 0.33 -26.02 -11.36
CA GLU A 299 -0.99 -25.61 -10.91
C GLU A 299 -1.16 -25.67 -9.38
N ARG A 300 -0.41 -26.56 -8.71
CA ARG A 300 -0.45 -26.71 -7.24
C ARG A 300 0.27 -25.56 -6.54
N GLY A 301 1.45 -25.17 -7.02
CA GLY A 301 2.17 -24.00 -6.52
C GLY A 301 1.33 -22.74 -6.70
N ILE A 302 0.80 -22.53 -7.91
CA ILE A 302 -0.09 -21.40 -8.22
C ILE A 302 -1.31 -21.37 -7.28
N MET A 303 -1.96 -22.51 -7.02
CA MET A 303 -3.16 -22.57 -6.18
C MET A 303 -2.89 -22.52 -4.67
N THR A 304 -1.63 -22.65 -4.23
CA THR A 304 -1.28 -22.73 -2.81
C THR A 304 -1.84 -21.56 -1.99
N PRO A 305 -1.77 -20.29 -2.44
CA PRO A 305 -2.33 -19.16 -1.70
C PRO A 305 -3.85 -19.25 -1.48
N LEU A 306 -4.62 -19.74 -2.45
CA LEU A 306 -6.08 -19.92 -2.28
C LEU A 306 -6.41 -21.06 -1.32
N TYR A 307 -5.64 -22.15 -1.34
CA TYR A 307 -5.82 -23.21 -0.36
C TYR A 307 -5.49 -22.73 1.06
N VAL A 308 -4.40 -21.98 1.23
CA VAL A 308 -4.04 -21.39 2.53
C VAL A 308 -5.12 -20.43 3.00
N LEU A 309 -5.62 -19.55 2.12
CA LEU A 309 -6.71 -18.63 2.44
C LEU A 309 -7.98 -19.36 2.91
N TYR A 310 -8.34 -20.46 2.24
CA TYR A 310 -9.49 -21.28 2.63
C TYR A 310 -9.30 -21.92 4.00
N ASP A 311 -8.11 -22.45 4.29
CA ASP A 311 -7.81 -23.05 5.59
C ASP A 311 -7.85 -21.99 6.71
N LEU A 312 -7.31 -20.80 6.45
CA LEU A 312 -7.37 -19.65 7.37
C LEU A 312 -8.80 -19.21 7.67
N ARG A 313 -9.70 -19.24 6.67
CA ARG A 313 -11.14 -18.99 6.87
C ARG A 313 -11.75 -19.91 7.92
N LEU A 314 -11.39 -21.19 7.91
CA LEU A 314 -11.96 -22.18 8.83
C LEU A 314 -11.55 -21.91 10.28
N LEU A 315 -10.41 -21.28 10.50
CA LEU A 315 -9.91 -20.96 11.85
C LEU A 315 -10.76 -19.89 12.55
N GLN A 316 -11.46 -19.02 11.81
CA GLN A 316 -12.34 -17.99 12.39
C GLN A 316 -13.48 -18.59 13.24
N GLY A 317 -13.96 -19.79 12.90
CA GLY A 317 -14.99 -20.52 13.67
C GLY A 317 -14.44 -21.42 14.78
N HIS A 318 -13.12 -21.48 14.96
CA HIS A 318 -12.42 -22.47 15.79
C HIS A 318 -11.44 -21.86 16.80
N LEU A 319 -11.66 -20.59 17.19
CA LEU A 319 -10.84 -19.86 18.17
C LEU A 319 -10.63 -20.59 19.51
N ALA A 320 -11.46 -21.58 19.85
CA ALA A 320 -11.41 -22.35 21.10
C ALA A 320 -10.89 -23.79 20.95
N ILE A 321 -10.36 -24.18 19.78
CA ILE A 321 -9.89 -25.57 19.56
C ILE A 321 -8.36 -25.64 19.76
N ASP A 322 -7.90 -26.66 20.50
CA ASP A 322 -6.49 -26.99 20.77
C ASP A 322 -5.60 -27.12 19.50
N SER A 323 -6.19 -27.18 18.30
CA SER A 323 -5.50 -27.30 17.02
C SER A 323 -5.31 -25.99 16.26
N PHE A 324 -5.79 -24.84 16.78
CA PHE A 324 -5.67 -23.55 16.08
C PHE A 324 -4.22 -23.24 15.73
N ASP A 325 -3.33 -23.21 16.72
CA ASP A 325 -1.92 -22.83 16.54
C ASP A 325 -1.22 -23.77 15.56
N GLY A 326 -1.46 -25.08 15.66
CA GLY A 326 -0.88 -26.07 14.74
C GLY A 326 -1.34 -25.88 13.29
N ASN A 327 -2.63 -25.58 13.08
CA ASN A 327 -3.17 -25.33 11.75
C ASN A 327 -2.68 -23.98 11.18
N TYR A 328 -2.59 -22.96 12.02
CA TYR A 328 -2.10 -21.64 11.63
C TYR A 328 -0.61 -21.67 11.27
N GLU A 329 0.22 -22.35 12.06
CA GLU A 329 1.63 -22.58 11.74
C GLU A 329 1.81 -23.42 10.47
N SER A 330 0.92 -24.38 10.21
CA SER A 330 0.90 -25.09 8.92
C SER A 330 0.64 -24.14 7.74
N CYS A 331 -0.28 -23.18 7.90
CA CYS A 331 -0.55 -22.15 6.91
C CYS A 331 0.68 -21.26 6.67
N LYS A 332 1.35 -20.80 7.73
CA LYS A 332 2.61 -20.03 7.65
C LYS A 332 3.66 -20.77 6.85
N LYS A 333 3.93 -22.03 7.21
CA LYS A 333 4.93 -22.86 6.55
C LYS A 333 4.67 -23.04 5.05
N ARG A 334 3.40 -23.18 4.64
CA ARG A 334 3.03 -23.36 3.23
C ARG A 334 3.27 -22.12 2.37
N LEU A 335 3.34 -20.94 2.97
CA LEU A 335 3.72 -19.69 2.30
C LEU A 335 5.15 -19.25 2.65
N ASN A 336 5.97 -20.16 3.19
CA ASN A 336 7.35 -19.91 3.60
C ASN A 336 7.51 -18.75 4.61
N ALA A 337 6.49 -18.50 5.44
CA ALA A 337 6.60 -17.54 6.54
C ALA A 337 7.32 -18.18 7.74
N GLU A 338 8.08 -17.37 8.48
CA GLU A 338 8.73 -17.79 9.72
C GLU A 338 7.68 -17.99 10.83
N SER A 339 7.96 -18.88 11.79
CA SER A 339 7.03 -19.10 12.90
C SER A 339 6.88 -17.87 13.79
N THR A 340 7.92 -17.02 13.85
CA THR A 340 7.95 -15.76 14.60
C THR A 340 7.23 -14.60 13.91
N THR A 341 6.79 -14.76 12.66
CA THR A 341 6.02 -13.74 11.94
C THR A 341 4.72 -13.41 12.68
N THR A 342 4.44 -12.12 12.86
CA THR A 342 3.20 -11.65 13.51
C THR A 342 1.97 -11.95 12.64
N ASP A 343 0.77 -11.86 13.20
CA ASP A 343 -0.45 -12.15 12.45
C ASP A 343 -0.66 -11.13 11.32
N LEU A 344 -0.38 -9.84 11.56
CA LEU A 344 -0.51 -8.80 10.54
C LEU A 344 0.56 -8.92 9.45
N GLU A 345 1.79 -9.29 9.83
CA GLU A 345 2.84 -9.53 8.85
C GLU A 345 2.56 -10.78 8.01
N PHE A 346 2.03 -11.83 8.63
CA PHE A 346 1.60 -13.02 7.90
C PHE A 346 0.43 -12.72 6.96
N PHE A 347 -0.49 -11.84 7.38
CA PHE A 347 -1.55 -11.34 6.51
C PHE A 347 -0.97 -10.65 5.26
N ARG A 348 0.06 -9.79 5.42
CA ARG A 348 0.78 -9.20 4.27
C ARG A 348 1.36 -10.28 3.35
N ILE A 349 1.98 -11.33 3.90
CA ILE A 349 2.53 -12.45 3.12
C ILE A 349 1.42 -13.16 2.31
N VAL A 350 0.25 -13.39 2.91
CA VAL A 350 -0.90 -13.98 2.20
C VAL A 350 -1.32 -13.10 1.03
N ILE A 351 -1.44 -11.78 1.23
CA ILE A 351 -1.81 -10.85 0.15
C ILE A 351 -0.76 -10.84 -0.96
N MET A 352 0.53 -10.75 -0.62
CA MET A 352 1.61 -10.79 -1.62
C MET A 352 1.61 -12.11 -2.41
N SER A 353 1.32 -13.22 -1.74
CA SER A 353 1.20 -14.53 -2.39
C SER A 353 0.00 -14.59 -3.35
N LEU A 354 -1.13 -13.97 -2.98
CA LEU A 354 -2.31 -13.85 -3.86
C LEU A 354 -2.05 -12.93 -5.06
N ILE A 355 -1.31 -11.83 -4.87
CA ILE A 355 -0.88 -10.94 -5.96
C ILE A 355 -0.05 -11.75 -6.97
N SER A 356 1.01 -12.41 -6.50
CA SER A 356 1.90 -13.22 -7.35
C SER A 356 1.15 -14.34 -8.09
N MET A 357 0.19 -14.99 -7.42
CA MET A 357 -0.69 -15.97 -8.06
C MET A 357 -1.46 -15.35 -9.22
N TYR A 358 -2.16 -14.22 -9.02
CA TYR A 358 -2.96 -13.62 -10.08
C TYR A 358 -2.11 -13.03 -11.21
N GLU A 359 -0.93 -12.50 -10.92
CA GLU A 359 0.04 -12.10 -11.95
C GLU A 359 0.42 -13.30 -12.82
N THR A 360 0.73 -14.44 -12.20
CA THR A 360 1.00 -15.70 -12.92
C THR A 360 -0.21 -16.15 -13.73
N LEU A 361 -1.42 -16.08 -13.16
CA LEU A 361 -2.67 -16.38 -13.87
C LEU A 361 -2.95 -15.42 -15.03
N LEU A 362 -2.30 -14.27 -15.14
CA LEU A 362 -2.41 -13.37 -16.28
C LEU A 362 -1.33 -13.63 -17.34
N THR A 363 -0.33 -14.46 -17.06
CA THR A 363 0.72 -14.82 -18.04
C THR A 363 0.32 -15.95 -18.99
N TYR A 364 -0.82 -16.61 -18.79
CA TYR A 364 -1.17 -17.77 -19.62
C TYR A 364 -1.22 -17.37 -21.11
N PRO A 365 -0.77 -18.24 -22.02
CA PRO A 365 -0.68 -17.90 -23.43
C PRO A 365 -2.07 -17.64 -24.03
N ASN A 366 -2.18 -16.62 -24.89
CA ASN A 366 -3.38 -16.48 -25.73
C ASN A 366 -3.48 -17.71 -26.66
N PRO A 367 -4.66 -18.31 -26.80
CA PRO A 367 -4.88 -19.47 -27.67
C PRO A 367 -4.59 -19.19 -29.14
#